data_AF-A0A0B6ZCU7-F1
#
_entry.id   AF-A0A0B6ZCU7-F1
#
_cell.length_a   1.000
_cell.length_b   1.000
_cell.length_c   1.000
_cell.angle_alpha   90.00
_cell.angle_beta   90.00
_cell.angle_gamma   90.00
#
_symmetry.space_group_name_H-M   'P 1'
#
loop_
_entity.id
_entity.type
_entity.pdbx_description
1 polymer ?
#
loop_
_entity_poly.entity_id
_entity_poly.type
_entity_poly.pdbx_seq_one_letter_code
_entity_poly.pdbx_strand_id
1 'polypeptide(L)'
;MPLSYLLSLTVNTTTYCNGGCTAIADTGTSLLAGPSTEIAKLNAQIGAVKFVEGEYLVVCANIPNMPNVTFNIGGQSFLLTPLQYVLKVTVMGQSECISGFIGLDVPPPMGPLWILGDVFIGPYYTEFDMGNNRIGFARTKSASPKVNAETHIKTTFKKPPPFGNRWFGKNTFKMEVDIEEEVNVAN
;
A
#
# COMPACT_ATOMS: atom_id res chain seq x y z
N MET A 1 1.31 -0.27 -24.62
CA MET A 1 0.51 -0.73 -23.47
C MET A 1 -0.11 0.51 -22.84
N PRO A 2 -1.42 0.60 -22.60
CA PRO A 2 -1.95 1.76 -21.92
C PRO A 2 -1.49 1.71 -20.45
N LEU A 3 -0.78 2.75 -20.05
CA LEU A 3 0.04 2.89 -18.84
C LEU A 3 -0.74 3.26 -17.57
N SER A 4 -2.08 3.22 -17.60
CA SER A 4 -2.93 3.71 -16.51
C SER A 4 -3.47 2.58 -15.65
N TYR A 5 -2.74 2.24 -14.58
CA TYR A 5 -3.17 1.24 -13.60
C TYR A 5 -3.96 1.85 -12.43
N LEU A 6 -3.67 3.11 -12.07
CA LEU A 6 -4.39 3.84 -11.02
C LEU A 6 -5.54 4.61 -11.67
N LEU A 7 -6.77 4.20 -11.39
CA LEU A 7 -7.99 4.81 -11.93
C LEU A 7 -8.39 6.07 -11.17
N SER A 8 -8.17 6.06 -9.85
CA SER A 8 -8.39 7.23 -8.99
C SER A 8 -7.75 7.03 -7.63
N LEU A 9 -7.54 8.14 -6.91
CA LEU A 9 -7.22 8.15 -5.49
C LEU A 9 -8.24 9.05 -4.79
N THR A 10 -8.89 8.57 -3.73
CA THR A 10 -9.94 9.31 -3.03
C THR A 10 -9.55 9.54 -1.57
N VAL A 11 -9.68 10.79 -1.11
CA VAL A 11 -9.55 11.20 0.28
C VAL A 11 -10.79 12.00 0.64
N ASN A 12 -11.54 11.56 1.65
CA ASN A 12 -12.86 12.10 1.96
C ASN A 12 -13.77 12.11 0.71
N THR A 13 -14.21 13.30 0.28
CA THR A 13 -15.03 13.54 -0.92
C THR A 13 -14.22 13.96 -2.14
N THR A 14 -12.91 14.14 -1.98
CA THR A 14 -12.02 14.62 -3.05
C THR A 14 -11.40 13.45 -3.80
N THR A 15 -11.47 13.52 -5.13
CA THR A 15 -10.87 12.52 -6.01
C THR A 15 -9.71 13.15 -6.78
N TYR A 16 -8.56 12.52 -6.66
CA TYR A 16 -7.31 12.77 -7.35
C TYR A 16 -7.17 11.78 -8.50
N CYS A 17 -6.36 12.12 -9.51
CA CYS A 17 -6.17 11.24 -10.68
C CYS A 17 -7.51 10.82 -11.34
N ASN A 18 -8.50 11.72 -11.40
CA ASN A 18 -9.81 11.39 -11.98
C ASN A 18 -9.71 11.18 -13.49
N GLY A 19 -10.12 9.99 -13.96
CA GLY A 19 -9.93 9.56 -15.35
C GLY A 19 -8.67 8.71 -15.58
N GLY A 20 -7.93 8.42 -14.51
CA GLY A 20 -6.77 7.54 -14.50
C GLY A 20 -5.44 8.26 -14.73
N CYS A 21 -4.39 7.68 -14.17
CA CYS A 21 -3.01 8.16 -14.25
C CYS A 21 -2.03 6.99 -14.25
N THR A 22 -0.80 7.27 -14.67
CA THR A 22 0.28 6.30 -14.61
C THR A 22 0.72 6.09 -13.18
N ALA A 23 0.88 4.84 -12.77
CA ALA A 23 1.43 4.47 -11.48
C ALA A 23 2.42 3.31 -11.64
N ILE A 24 3.47 3.31 -10.82
CA ILE A 24 4.44 2.21 -10.70
C ILE A 24 4.43 1.68 -9.27
N ALA A 25 4.56 0.36 -9.11
CA ALA A 25 4.85 -0.25 -7.81
C ALA A 25 6.37 -0.36 -7.67
N ASP A 26 6.93 0.26 -6.64
CA ASP A 26 8.37 0.43 -6.51
C ASP A 26 8.84 0.12 -5.09
N THR A 27 9.42 -1.06 -4.90
CA THR A 27 10.02 -1.49 -3.63
C THR A 27 11.30 -0.73 -3.27
N GLY A 28 11.84 0.09 -4.19
CA GLY A 28 12.99 0.97 -3.94
C GLY A 28 12.59 2.32 -3.34
N THR A 29 11.30 2.63 -3.26
CA THR A 29 10.80 3.90 -2.74
C THR A 29 10.06 3.69 -1.42
N SER A 30 10.48 4.38 -0.36
CA SER A 30 9.85 4.24 0.96
C SER A 30 8.45 4.87 1.06
N LEU A 31 8.22 6.01 0.40
CA LEU A 31 6.99 6.79 0.52
C LEU A 31 6.07 6.61 -0.70
N LEU A 32 4.84 7.11 -0.61
CA LEU A 32 3.96 7.32 -1.76
C LEU A 32 4.32 8.65 -2.42
N ALA A 33 4.73 8.61 -3.70
CA ALA A 33 5.04 9.82 -4.44
C ALA A 33 3.98 10.12 -5.51
N GLY A 34 3.74 11.39 -5.77
CA GLY A 34 2.86 11.84 -6.86
C GLY A 34 3.12 13.29 -7.24
N PRO A 35 2.39 13.82 -8.24
CA PRO A 35 2.53 15.20 -8.68
C PRO A 35 2.43 16.17 -7.50
N SER A 36 3.39 17.09 -7.36
CA SER A 36 3.54 17.93 -6.16
C SER A 36 2.28 18.75 -5.86
N THR A 37 1.55 19.17 -6.90
CA THR A 37 0.32 19.95 -6.75
C THR A 37 -0.85 19.13 -6.18
N GLU A 38 -0.95 17.84 -6.52
CA GLU A 38 -1.96 16.93 -5.98
C GLU A 38 -1.59 16.51 -4.56
N ILE A 39 -0.32 16.18 -4.32
CA ILE A 39 0.19 15.81 -3.00
C ILE A 39 0.04 16.96 -2.00
N ALA A 40 0.33 18.21 -2.39
CA ALA A 40 0.14 19.36 -1.51
C ALA A 40 -1.32 19.51 -1.07
N LYS A 41 -2.28 19.29 -1.99
CA LYS A 41 -3.71 19.31 -1.67
C LYS A 41 -4.10 18.15 -0.77
N LEU A 42 -3.60 16.95 -1.04
CA LEU A 42 -3.85 15.75 -0.23
C LEU A 42 -3.34 15.94 1.19
N ASN A 43 -2.08 16.38 1.34
CA ASN A 43 -1.48 16.63 2.65
C ASN A 43 -2.25 17.69 3.44
N ALA A 44 -2.74 18.76 2.79
CA ALA A 44 -3.60 19.74 3.43
C ALA A 44 -4.91 19.12 3.97
N GLN A 45 -5.51 18.17 3.24
CA GLN A 45 -6.77 17.51 3.65
C GLN A 45 -6.61 16.57 4.85
N ILE A 46 -5.46 15.93 4.99
CA ILE A 46 -5.17 15.07 6.14
C ILE A 46 -4.62 15.86 7.34
N GLY A 47 -4.52 17.19 7.23
CA GLY A 47 -4.03 18.08 8.29
C GLY A 47 -2.51 18.07 8.45
N ALA A 48 -1.78 17.70 7.40
CA ALA A 48 -0.32 17.71 7.38
C ALA A 48 0.23 19.08 6.99
N VAL A 49 1.33 19.48 7.62
CA VAL A 49 2.03 20.74 7.36
C VAL A 49 3.36 20.45 6.68
N LYS A 50 3.71 21.25 5.68
CA LYS A 50 4.96 21.07 4.93
C LYS A 50 6.17 21.25 5.86
N PHE A 51 7.12 20.35 5.73
CA PHE A 51 8.39 20.34 6.46
C PHE A 51 9.57 20.48 5.49
N VAL A 52 10.79 20.25 5.97
CA VAL A 52 12.00 20.34 5.15
C VAL A 52 11.99 19.29 4.04
N GLU A 53 12.68 19.59 2.94
CA GLU A 53 12.90 18.67 1.80
C GLU A 53 11.64 18.09 1.13
N GLY A 54 10.46 18.69 1.36
CA GLY A 54 9.22 18.28 0.71
C GLY A 54 8.41 17.24 1.47
N GLU A 55 8.91 16.80 2.63
CA GLU A 55 8.14 16.00 3.59
C GLU A 55 7.03 16.82 4.25
N TYR A 56 6.10 16.14 4.92
CA TYR A 56 5.01 16.76 5.65
C TYR A 56 4.86 16.13 7.04
N LEU A 57 4.71 16.96 8.06
CA LEU A 57 4.46 16.52 9.44
C LEU A 57 2.97 16.54 9.77
N VAL A 58 2.54 15.60 10.59
CA VAL A 58 1.18 15.56 11.18
C VAL A 58 1.29 15.51 12.70
N VAL A 59 0.27 16.01 13.39
CA VAL A 59 0.19 15.87 14.85
C VAL A 59 -0.09 14.40 15.17
N CYS A 60 0.85 13.70 15.81
CA CYS A 60 0.72 12.28 16.16
C CYS A 60 -0.56 11.92 16.90
N ALA A 61 -1.04 12.81 17.77
CA ALA A 61 -2.28 12.61 18.54
C ALA A 61 -3.55 12.67 17.67
N ASN A 62 -3.47 13.30 16.48
CA ASN A 62 -4.62 13.45 15.58
C ASN A 62 -4.79 12.27 14.60
N ILE A 63 -3.84 11.33 14.54
CA ILE A 63 -3.89 10.16 13.65
C ILE A 63 -5.25 9.44 13.66
N PRO A 64 -5.89 9.17 14.82
CA PRO A 64 -7.20 8.50 14.85
C PRO A 64 -8.33 9.25 14.14
N ASN A 65 -8.22 10.56 13.96
CA ASN A 65 -9.24 11.42 13.34
C ASN A 65 -8.95 11.70 11.85
N MET A 66 -7.81 11.25 11.34
CA MET A 66 -7.43 11.46 9.95
C MET A 66 -8.26 10.56 9.02
N PRO A 67 -8.51 10.96 7.77
CA PRO A 67 -9.35 10.20 6.86
C PRO A 67 -8.63 8.98 6.31
N ASN A 68 -9.37 7.96 5.90
CA ASN A 68 -8.80 6.89 5.09
C ASN A 68 -8.51 7.40 3.67
N VAL A 69 -7.48 6.82 3.03
CA VAL A 69 -7.14 7.08 1.62
C VAL A 69 -7.43 5.82 0.82
N THR A 70 -8.21 5.93 -0.26
CA THR A 70 -8.57 4.79 -1.09
C THR A 70 -7.96 4.92 -2.48
N PHE A 71 -7.20 3.93 -2.89
CA PHE A 71 -6.66 3.80 -4.25
C PHE A 71 -7.57 2.87 -5.05
N ASN A 72 -7.98 3.28 -6.24
CA ASN A 72 -8.71 2.43 -7.16
C ASN A 72 -7.76 1.96 -8.27
N ILE A 73 -7.37 0.69 -8.24
CA ILE A 73 -6.40 0.09 -9.18
C ILE A 73 -7.08 -1.06 -9.89
N GLY A 74 -7.17 -1.00 -11.22
CA GLY A 74 -7.81 -2.06 -12.02
C GLY A 74 -9.27 -2.35 -11.63
N GLY A 75 -10.00 -1.35 -11.11
CA GLY A 75 -11.38 -1.49 -10.65
C GLY A 75 -11.54 -2.05 -9.24
N GLN A 76 -10.44 -2.32 -8.52
CA GLN A 76 -10.45 -2.76 -7.13
C GLN A 76 -10.01 -1.64 -6.19
N SER A 77 -10.66 -1.57 -5.03
CA SER A 77 -10.40 -0.55 -4.01
C SER A 77 -9.41 -1.04 -2.96
N PHE A 78 -8.31 -0.31 -2.81
CA PHE A 78 -7.26 -0.53 -1.83
C PHE A 78 -7.26 0.62 -0.82
N LEU A 79 -7.76 0.35 0.38
CA LEU A 79 -7.87 1.34 1.45
C LEU A 79 -6.61 1.36 2.32
N LEU A 80 -6.07 2.54 2.59
CA LEU A 80 -5.05 2.80 3.61
C LEU A 80 -5.67 3.59 4.76
N THR A 81 -5.49 3.06 5.97
CA THR A 81 -5.84 3.75 7.21
C THR A 81 -4.75 4.75 7.62
N PRO A 82 -5.06 5.75 8.46
CA PRO A 82 -4.05 6.68 8.98
C PRO A 82 -2.81 6.01 9.58
N LEU A 83 -2.99 4.89 10.28
CA LEU A 83 -1.88 4.14 10.86
C LEU A 83 -0.98 3.47 9.82
N GLN A 84 -1.46 3.29 8.59
CA GLN A 84 -0.70 2.66 7.51
C GLN A 84 0.03 3.69 6.65
N TYR A 85 -0.51 4.90 6.50
CA TYR A 85 0.11 5.95 5.69
C TYR A 85 0.84 7.03 6.50
N VAL A 86 0.84 7.00 7.84
CA VAL A 86 1.64 7.90 8.68
C VAL A 86 2.81 7.14 9.29
N LEU A 87 4.03 7.62 9.05
CA LEU A 87 5.25 7.06 9.61
C LEU A 87 5.57 7.74 10.95
N LYS A 88 5.85 6.94 11.98
CA LYS A 88 6.33 7.44 13.27
C LYS A 88 7.83 7.27 13.34
N VAL A 89 8.56 8.36 13.42
CA VAL A 89 10.03 8.37 13.54
C VAL A 89 10.43 8.96 14.89
N THR A 90 11.51 8.47 15.47
CA THR A 90 12.05 9.04 16.72
C THR A 90 13.31 9.82 16.40
N VAL A 91 13.26 11.13 16.61
CA VAL A 91 14.38 12.05 16.38
C VAL A 91 14.74 12.69 17.73
N MET A 92 15.99 12.52 18.17
CA MET A 92 16.47 13.06 19.45
C MET A 92 15.58 12.69 20.67
N GLY A 93 14.98 11.49 20.66
CA GLY A 93 14.10 11.02 21.73
C GLY A 93 12.66 11.56 21.68
N GLN A 94 12.32 12.38 20.68
CA GLN A 94 10.97 12.86 20.41
C GLN A 94 10.35 12.09 19.23
N SER A 95 9.08 11.74 19.36
CA SER A 95 8.33 11.08 18.28
C SER A 95 7.76 12.13 17.33
N GLU A 96 8.21 12.09 16.09
CA GLU A 96 7.66 12.86 14.98
C GLU A 96 6.79 11.96 14.11
N CYS A 97 5.71 12.51 13.57
CA CYS A 97 4.82 11.79 12.66
C CYS A 97 4.87 12.42 11.28
N ILE A 98 5.37 11.66 10.31
CA ILE A 98 5.59 12.08 8.94
C ILE A 98 4.48 11.48 8.07
N SER A 99 3.90 12.31 7.20
CA SER A 99 2.99 11.84 6.16
C SER A 99 3.72 10.94 5.18
N GLY A 100 3.15 9.79 4.86
CA GLY A 100 3.65 8.88 3.85
C GLY A 100 3.54 9.39 2.42
N PHE A 101 3.06 10.61 2.20
CA PHE A 101 2.85 11.22 0.89
C PHE A 101 3.86 12.34 0.61
N ILE A 102 4.63 12.21 -0.46
CA ILE A 102 5.64 13.17 -0.90
C ILE A 102 5.40 13.67 -2.33
N GLY A 103 5.65 14.96 -2.56
CA GLY A 103 5.55 15.56 -3.89
C GLY A 103 6.81 15.26 -4.70
N LEU A 104 6.66 14.66 -5.88
CA LEU A 104 7.74 14.38 -6.81
C LEU A 104 7.25 14.59 -8.25
N ASP A 105 7.78 15.60 -8.92
CA ASP A 105 7.44 15.91 -10.30
C ASP A 105 8.41 15.21 -11.26
N VAL A 106 8.00 14.07 -11.80
CA VAL A 106 8.76 13.34 -12.82
C VAL A 106 8.51 13.99 -14.19
N PRO A 107 9.55 14.43 -14.92
CA PRO A 107 9.37 15.05 -16.23
C PRO A 107 9.02 14.02 -17.33
N PRO A 108 8.49 14.48 -18.47
CA PRO A 108 8.35 13.65 -19.67
C PRO A 108 9.70 13.04 -20.11
N PRO A 109 9.71 11.83 -20.70
CA PRO A 109 8.57 11.07 -21.22
C PRO A 109 7.91 10.11 -20.21
N MET A 110 8.46 9.97 -19.00
CA MET A 110 7.97 8.99 -18.02
C MET A 110 6.83 9.52 -17.16
N GLY A 111 6.87 10.81 -16.78
CA GLY A 111 5.86 11.42 -15.93
C GLY A 111 4.81 12.24 -16.70
N PRO A 112 3.76 12.72 -15.99
CA PRO A 112 3.55 12.58 -14.55
C PRO A 112 3.16 11.14 -14.16
N LEU A 113 3.66 10.67 -13.02
CA LEU A 113 3.36 9.33 -12.51
C LEU A 113 3.22 9.34 -10.98
N TRP A 114 2.52 8.35 -10.47
CA TRP A 114 2.46 8.01 -9.05
C TRP A 114 3.40 6.84 -8.74
N ILE A 115 4.06 6.89 -7.59
CA ILE A 115 4.93 5.80 -7.11
C ILE A 115 4.26 5.19 -5.88
N LEU A 116 3.89 3.91 -6.01
CA LEU A 116 3.37 3.09 -4.93
C LEU A 116 4.55 2.42 -4.22
N GLY A 117 5.12 3.14 -3.25
CA GLY A 117 6.24 2.67 -2.43
C GLY A 117 5.85 1.74 -1.29
N ASP A 118 6.76 1.58 -0.33
CA ASP A 118 6.60 0.69 0.83
C ASP A 118 5.36 1.01 1.67
N VAL A 119 4.95 2.28 1.76
CA VAL A 119 3.70 2.68 2.44
C VAL A 119 2.47 1.97 1.85
N PHE A 120 2.45 1.72 0.53
CA PHE A 120 1.37 0.97 -0.12
C PHE A 120 1.65 -0.54 -0.13
N ILE A 121 2.89 -0.94 -0.44
CA ILE A 121 3.27 -2.36 -0.58
C ILE A 121 3.26 -3.09 0.79
N GLY A 122 3.52 -2.41 1.90
CA GLY A 122 3.52 -3.02 3.23
C GLY A 122 2.15 -3.63 3.61
N PRO A 123 1.05 -2.87 3.51
CA PRO A 123 -0.30 -3.41 3.72
C PRO A 123 -0.77 -4.41 2.67
N TYR A 124 -0.22 -4.37 1.45
CA TYR A 124 -0.65 -5.16 0.31
C TYR A 124 0.50 -6.00 -0.28
N TYR A 125 0.46 -7.30 -0.03
CA TYR A 125 1.36 -8.26 -0.69
C TYR A 125 1.29 -8.04 -2.20
N THR A 126 2.46 -7.87 -2.80
CA THR A 126 2.59 -7.50 -4.22
C THR A 126 3.29 -8.61 -4.97
N GLU A 127 2.63 -9.17 -5.99
CA GLU A 127 3.19 -10.18 -6.89
C GLU A 127 3.55 -9.52 -8.23
N PHE A 128 4.80 -9.67 -8.66
CA PHE A 128 5.27 -9.25 -9.98
C PHE A 128 5.31 -10.47 -10.92
N ASP A 129 4.26 -10.64 -11.71
CA ASP A 129 4.12 -11.75 -12.65
C ASP A 129 4.65 -11.34 -14.03
N MET A 130 5.96 -11.52 -14.21
CA MET A 130 6.67 -11.23 -15.46
C MET A 130 6.23 -12.15 -16.61
N GLY A 131 5.71 -13.34 -16.32
CA GLY A 131 5.22 -14.27 -17.34
C GLY A 131 3.95 -13.76 -18.03
N ASN A 132 3.11 -13.03 -17.30
CA ASN A 132 1.86 -12.44 -17.80
C ASN A 132 1.88 -10.91 -17.87
N ASN A 133 3.03 -10.26 -17.65
CA ASN A 133 3.20 -8.80 -17.64
C ASN A 133 2.16 -8.08 -16.76
N ARG A 134 1.97 -8.54 -15.53
CA ARG A 134 0.98 -7.97 -14.60
C ARG A 134 1.50 -7.90 -13.17
N ILE A 135 0.86 -7.05 -12.38
CA ILE A 135 1.10 -6.93 -10.95
C ILE A 135 -0.20 -7.33 -10.23
N GLY A 136 -0.07 -8.15 -9.18
CA GLY A 136 -1.18 -8.54 -8.31
C GLY A 136 -1.01 -7.98 -6.92
N PHE A 137 -2.13 -7.59 -6.29
CA PHE A 137 -2.14 -7.10 -4.91
C PHE A 137 -3.10 -7.92 -4.06
N ALA A 138 -2.68 -8.28 -2.85
CA ALA A 138 -3.52 -8.97 -1.86
C ALA A 138 -3.30 -8.38 -0.46
N ARG A 139 -4.36 -8.28 0.35
CA ARG A 139 -4.25 -7.73 1.71
C ARG A 139 -3.38 -8.63 2.59
N THR A 140 -2.43 -8.05 3.31
CA THR A 140 -1.60 -8.81 4.27
C THR A 140 -2.35 -9.12 5.56
N LYS A 141 -1.92 -10.16 6.30
CA LYS A 141 -2.49 -10.49 7.63
C LYS A 141 -2.44 -9.30 8.60
N SER A 142 -1.37 -8.51 8.54
CA SER A 142 -1.17 -7.34 9.39
C SER A 142 -2.10 -6.16 9.02
N ALA A 143 -2.55 -6.10 7.76
CA ALA A 143 -3.47 -5.08 7.28
C ALA A 143 -4.95 -5.46 7.44
N SER A 144 -5.28 -6.73 7.69
CA SER A 144 -6.64 -7.17 7.99
C SER A 144 -7.13 -6.58 9.32
N PRO A 145 -8.42 -6.19 9.43
CA PRO A 145 -8.97 -5.81 10.72
C PRO A 145 -8.76 -6.99 11.66
N LYS A 146 -8.04 -6.79 12.76
CA LYS A 146 -7.95 -7.80 13.80
C LYS A 146 -9.35 -7.99 14.36
N VAL A 147 -10.03 -9.05 13.95
CA VAL A 147 -11.23 -9.52 14.65
C VAL A 147 -10.75 -9.83 16.07
N ASN A 148 -11.37 -9.15 17.01
CA ASN A 148 -11.14 -9.19 18.44
C ASN A 148 -11.51 -10.56 19.03
N ALA A 149 -10.61 -11.52 18.89
CA ALA A 149 -10.45 -12.67 19.77
C ALA A 149 -9.06 -13.24 19.52
N GLU A 150 -8.39 -13.74 20.55
CA GLU A 150 -7.21 -14.59 20.43
C GLU A 150 -7.60 -15.90 19.73
N THR A 151 -7.79 -15.87 18.42
CA THR A 151 -7.86 -17.08 17.61
C THR A 151 -6.41 -17.48 17.34
N HIS A 152 -5.97 -18.58 17.95
CA HIS A 152 -4.70 -19.21 17.60
C HIS A 152 -4.77 -19.69 16.15
N ILE A 153 -4.45 -18.82 15.19
CA ILE A 153 -4.33 -19.17 13.77
C ILE A 153 -3.06 -20.00 13.63
N LYS A 154 -3.20 -21.33 13.65
CA LYS A 154 -2.12 -22.24 13.27
C LYS A 154 -1.86 -22.06 11.77
N THR A 155 -0.85 -21.26 11.45
CA THR A 155 -0.35 -21.14 10.08
C THR A 155 0.58 -22.31 9.83
N THR A 156 0.08 -23.39 9.21
CA THR A 156 0.92 -24.50 8.78
C THR A 156 1.56 -24.16 7.44
N PHE A 157 2.87 -23.94 7.43
CA PHE A 157 3.64 -23.83 6.19
C PHE A 157 3.70 -25.21 5.54
N LYS A 158 3.03 -25.41 4.39
CA LYS A 158 3.31 -26.58 3.56
C LYS A 158 4.74 -26.42 3.03
N LYS A 159 5.63 -27.34 3.42
CA LYS A 159 6.97 -27.43 2.83
C LYS A 159 6.78 -27.56 1.31
N PRO A 160 7.49 -26.77 0.48
CA PRO A 160 7.45 -26.98 -0.95
C PRO A 160 7.87 -28.43 -1.24
N PRO A 161 7.22 -29.12 -2.19
CA PRO A 161 7.61 -30.47 -2.56
C PRO A 161 9.10 -30.47 -2.96
N PRO A 162 9.84 -31.55 -2.67
CA PRO A 162 11.25 -31.64 -3.04
C PRO A 162 11.38 -31.37 -4.54
N PHE A 163 12.39 -30.58 -4.91
CA PHE A 163 12.69 -30.17 -6.28
C PHE A 163 12.86 -31.40 -7.18
N GLY A 164 11.75 -31.87 -7.73
CA GLY A 164 11.70 -32.84 -8.80
C GLY A 164 11.83 -32.11 -10.12
N ASN A 165 12.56 -32.72 -11.05
CA ASN A 165 13.05 -32.20 -12.33
C ASN A 165 11.93 -31.90 -13.35
N ARG A 166 10.69 -31.73 -12.90
CA ARG A 166 9.49 -31.48 -13.69
C ARG A 166 9.10 -30.00 -13.79
N TRP A 167 9.92 -29.11 -13.22
CA TRP A 167 9.71 -27.65 -13.17
C TRP A 167 10.72 -26.87 -14.00
N PHE A 168 11.05 -27.33 -15.21
CA PHE A 168 11.58 -26.40 -16.23
C PHE A 168 10.36 -25.76 -16.91
N GLY A 169 9.88 -24.62 -16.38
CA GLY A 169 8.92 -23.80 -17.13
C GLY A 169 7.90 -22.93 -16.38
N LYS A 170 7.95 -22.77 -15.06
CA LYS A 170 7.04 -21.81 -14.38
C LYS A 170 7.80 -20.96 -13.35
N ASN A 171 8.10 -19.72 -13.72
CA ASN A 171 8.70 -18.69 -12.84
C ASN A 171 7.66 -18.10 -11.86
N THR A 172 6.81 -18.94 -11.27
CA THR A 172 5.73 -18.50 -10.39
C THR A 172 5.93 -19.13 -9.01
N PHE A 173 6.37 -18.33 -8.04
CA PHE A 173 6.26 -18.69 -6.63
C PHE A 173 4.85 -18.36 -6.16
N LYS A 174 3.93 -19.32 -6.33
CA LYS A 174 2.57 -19.19 -5.80
C LYS A 174 2.61 -19.53 -4.31
N MET A 175 2.43 -18.53 -3.45
CA MET A 175 2.17 -18.75 -2.03
C MET A 175 0.67 -19.03 -1.87
N GLU A 176 0.30 -20.31 -1.68
CA GLU A 176 -1.09 -20.71 -1.48
C GLU A 176 -1.37 -20.74 0.02
N VAL A 177 -2.29 -19.89 0.47
CA VAL A 177 -2.72 -19.82 1.87
C VAL A 177 -4.09 -20.47 1.97
N ASP A 178 -4.12 -21.73 2.41
CA ASP A 178 -5.37 -22.42 2.74
C ASP A 178 -5.81 -22.02 4.15
N ILE A 179 -7.04 -21.53 4.29
CA ILE A 179 -7.68 -21.23 5.58
C ILE A 179 -8.63 -22.40 5.88
N GLU A 180 -8.28 -23.26 6.83
CA GLU A 180 -9.22 -24.26 7.36
C GLU A 180 -9.89 -23.71 8.62
N GLU A 181 -11.23 -23.71 8.61
CA GLU A 181 -12.09 -23.26 9.71
C GLU A 181 -12.53 -24.50 10.52
N GLU A 182 -12.03 -24.68 11.74
CA GLU A 182 -12.61 -25.63 12.70
C GLU A 182 -13.66 -24.92 13.55
N VAL A 183 -14.93 -25.26 13.36
CA VAL A 183 -16.04 -24.83 14.22
C VAL A 183 -16.07 -25.73 15.45
N ASN A 184 -15.58 -25.24 16.60
CA ASN A 184 -15.84 -25.90 17.88
C ASN A 184 -17.14 -25.36 18.49
N VAL A 185 -18.18 -26.19 18.48
CA VAL A 185 -19.41 -25.98 19.24
C VAL A 185 -19.09 -26.28 20.71
N ALA A 186 -19.12 -25.25 21.56
CA ALA A 186 -19.03 -25.43 23.01
C ALA A 186 -20.41 -25.81 23.57
N ASN A 187 -20.47 -26.92 24.32
CA ASN A 187 -21.57 -27.28 25.22
C ASN A 187 -21.53 -26.45 26.50
#